data_AF-A0A699IS30-F1
#
_entry.id   AF-A0A699IS30-F1
#
_cell.length_a   1.000
_cell.length_b   1.000
_cell.length_c   1.000
_cell.angle_alpha   90.00
_cell.angle_beta   90.00
_cell.angle_gamma   90.00
#
_symmetry.space_group_name_H-M   'P 1'
#
loop_
_entity.id
_entity.type
_entity.pdbx_description
1 polymer ?
#
loop_
_entity_poly.entity_id
_entity_poly.type
_entity_poly.pdbx_seq_one_letter_code
_entity_poly.pdbx_strand_id
1 'polypeptide(L)'
;NGNGNIVATRADGNAIENYGNQVRCYDCRGLGHLSRNCIVKPRRRGATYLQTQLLIAQKEEVRIQLQHEEFDLMVDANDLDEVEEFNANSILMANLQQASTLGTQSNMALVVDSYAPMLSKRFDHELDDKPTQ
;
A
#
# COMPACT_ATOMS: atom_id res chain seq x y z
N ASN A 1 22.75 -75.90 -3.13
CA ASN A 1 21.94 -76.04 -1.90
C ASN A 1 22.10 -74.75 -1.11
N GLY A 2 21.29 -73.71 -1.31
CA GLY A 2 19.86 -73.59 -0.98
C GLY A 2 19.77 -72.89 0.39
N ASN A 3 18.99 -71.86 0.68
CA ASN A 3 17.95 -71.11 -0.02
C ASN A 3 17.88 -69.74 0.66
N GLY A 4 17.75 -68.66 -0.12
CA GLY A 4 17.55 -67.31 0.39
C GLY A 4 16.10 -67.08 0.79
N ASN A 5 15.88 -66.67 2.04
CA ASN A 5 14.60 -66.11 2.47
C ASN A 5 14.50 -64.65 1.97
N ILE A 6 14.03 -64.49 0.74
CA ILE A 6 13.56 -63.19 0.25
C ILE A 6 12.12 -63.05 0.74
N VAL A 7 11.95 -62.33 1.85
CA VAL A 7 10.64 -61.88 2.31
C VAL A 7 10.11 -60.90 1.27
N ALA A 8 9.15 -61.35 0.46
CA ALA A 8 8.40 -60.48 -0.43
C ALA A 8 7.45 -59.62 0.40
N THR A 9 7.85 -58.38 0.69
CA THR A 9 6.93 -57.36 1.19
C THR A 9 5.90 -57.07 0.11
N ARG A 10 4.61 -57.22 0.44
CA ARG A 10 3.47 -56.95 -0.44
C ARG A 10 3.60 -55.55 -1.05
N ALA A 11 3.73 -55.49 -2.37
CA ALA A 11 3.57 -54.26 -3.13
C ALA A 11 2.06 -54.04 -3.29
N ASP A 12 1.45 -53.38 -2.30
CA ASP A 12 0.11 -52.84 -2.45
C ASP A 12 0.18 -51.72 -3.49
N GLY A 13 -0.17 -52.11 -4.71
CA GLY A 13 -0.15 -51.26 -5.88
C GLY A 13 -1.23 -50.19 -5.81
N ASN A 14 -0.81 -48.94 -5.69
CA ASN A 14 -1.41 -47.90 -6.51
C ASN A 14 -0.60 -47.83 -7.80
N ALA A 15 -0.87 -48.80 -8.68
CA ALA A 15 -0.47 -48.73 -10.08
C ALA A 15 -1.20 -47.53 -10.69
N ILE A 16 -0.54 -46.37 -10.65
CA ILE A 16 -0.89 -45.27 -11.53
C ILE A 16 -0.50 -45.76 -12.93
N GLU A 17 -1.43 -46.44 -13.58
CA GLU A 17 -1.40 -46.71 -15.02
C GLU A 17 -1.30 -45.38 -15.75
N ASN A 18 -0.08 -44.88 -15.91
CA ASN A 18 0.21 -43.75 -16.78
C ASN A 18 0.77 -44.33 -18.08
N TYR A 19 -0.16 -44.70 -18.95
CA TYR A 19 0.10 -45.21 -20.30
C TYR A 19 1.16 -44.32 -21.00
N GLY A 20 2.33 -44.91 -21.28
CA GLY A 20 3.34 -44.37 -22.20
C GLY A 20 4.56 -43.65 -21.59
N ASN A 21 4.48 -43.11 -20.37
CA ASN A 21 5.57 -42.32 -19.79
C ASN A 21 6.03 -42.91 -18.45
N GLN A 22 7.07 -43.73 -18.49
CA GLN A 22 7.64 -44.33 -17.28
C GLN A 22 8.09 -43.21 -16.32
N VAL A 23 7.41 -43.09 -15.17
CA VAL A 23 7.70 -42.04 -14.18
C VAL A 23 9.16 -42.14 -13.76
N ARG A 24 9.94 -41.07 -13.98
CA ARG A 24 11.35 -41.01 -13.62
C ARG A 24 11.53 -40.51 -12.19
N CYS A 25 12.20 -41.31 -11.37
CA CYS A 25 12.69 -40.88 -10.07
C CYS A 25 13.90 -39.95 -10.25
N TYR A 26 13.84 -38.74 -9.71
CA TYR A 26 14.94 -37.77 -9.82
C TYR A 26 16.10 -38.07 -8.86
N ASP A 27 15.82 -38.78 -7.75
CA ASP A 27 16.83 -39.08 -6.73
C ASP A 27 17.78 -40.21 -7.15
N CYS A 28 17.23 -41.30 -7.72
CA CYS A 28 18.01 -42.46 -8.16
C CYS A 28 18.10 -42.63 -9.68
N ARG A 29 17.37 -41.81 -10.47
CA ARG A 29 17.23 -41.93 -11.94
C ARG A 29 16.53 -43.22 -12.43
N GLY A 30 16.01 -44.02 -11.52
CA GLY A 30 15.19 -45.19 -11.83
C GLY A 30 13.85 -44.78 -12.44
N LEU A 31 13.18 -45.74 -13.06
CA LEU A 31 11.88 -45.55 -13.70
C LEU A 31 10.82 -46.36 -12.96
N GLY A 32 9.55 -45.96 -13.08
CA GLY A 32 8.39 -46.66 -12.49
C GLY A 32 8.01 -46.22 -11.07
N HIS A 33 8.66 -45.23 -10.48
CA HIS A 33 8.31 -44.70 -9.16
C HIS A 33 8.62 -43.20 -9.04
N LEU A 34 7.90 -42.54 -8.15
CA LEU A 34 8.15 -41.15 -7.78
C LEU A 34 9.36 -41.05 -6.84
N SER A 35 10.09 -39.93 -6.89
CA SER A 35 11.19 -39.63 -5.96
C SER A 35 10.81 -39.83 -4.48
N ARG A 36 9.60 -39.40 -4.08
CA ARG A 36 9.09 -39.57 -2.70
C ARG A 36 8.95 -41.03 -2.25
N ASN A 37 8.83 -41.97 -3.18
CA ASN A 37 8.69 -43.40 -2.91
C ASN A 37 10.02 -44.16 -3.13
N CYS A 38 11.14 -43.43 -3.30
CA CYS A 38 12.42 -44.05 -3.57
C CYS A 38 13.02 -44.67 -2.31
N ILE A 39 13.13 -46.00 -2.30
CA ILE A 39 13.81 -46.74 -1.22
C ILE A 39 15.34 -46.77 -1.40
N VAL A 40 15.83 -46.37 -2.57
CA VAL A 40 17.26 -46.28 -2.87
C VAL A 40 17.79 -44.99 -2.26
N LYS A 41 18.95 -45.07 -1.60
CA LYS A 41 19.64 -43.90 -1.05
C LYS A 41 19.78 -42.81 -2.13
N PRO A 42 19.24 -41.60 -1.91
CA PRO A 42 19.34 -40.51 -2.87
C PRO A 42 20.80 -40.19 -3.21
N ARG A 43 21.05 -39.81 -4.47
CA ARG A 43 22.39 -39.45 -4.91
C ARG A 43 22.94 -38.29 -4.07
N ARG A 44 24.20 -38.41 -3.66
CA ARG A 44 24.94 -37.26 -3.12
C ARG A 44 25.10 -36.20 -4.22
N ARG A 45 24.73 -34.97 -3.90
CA ARG A 45 24.88 -33.82 -4.80
C ARG A 45 26.30 -33.27 -4.65
N GLY A 46 26.89 -32.85 -5.77
CA GLY A 46 28.26 -32.30 -5.78
C GLY A 46 28.34 -30.93 -5.11
N ALA A 47 29.55 -30.51 -4.74
CA ALA A 47 29.80 -29.23 -4.08
C ALA A 47 29.33 -28.04 -4.93
N THR A 48 29.56 -28.05 -6.25
CA THR A 48 29.14 -27.00 -7.18
C THR A 48 27.62 -26.85 -7.23
N TYR A 49 26.90 -27.97 -7.27
CA TYR A 49 25.43 -27.96 -7.22
C TYR A 49 24.93 -27.35 -5.92
N LEU A 50 25.49 -27.76 -4.77
CA LEU A 50 25.08 -27.24 -3.47
C LEU A 50 25.38 -25.74 -3.34
N GLN A 51 26.54 -25.30 -3.84
CA GLN A 51 26.91 -23.89 -3.87
C GLN A 51 25.94 -23.06 -4.71
N THR A 52 25.55 -23.53 -5.90
CA THR A 52 24.55 -22.85 -6.73
C THR A 52 23.18 -22.78 -6.05
N GLN A 53 22.74 -23.87 -5.42
CA GLN A 53 21.46 -23.87 -4.69
C GLN A 53 21.46 -22.89 -3.51
N LEU A 54 22.57 -22.76 -2.78
CA LEU A 54 22.71 -21.79 -1.70
C LEU A 54 22.63 -20.37 -2.24
N LEU A 55 23.33 -20.07 -3.34
CA LEU A 55 23.30 -18.74 -3.95
C LEU A 55 21.89 -18.37 -4.44
N ILE A 56 21.15 -19.35 -5.00
CA ILE A 56 19.76 -19.14 -5.41
C ILE A 56 18.89 -18.86 -4.18
N ALA A 57 19.01 -19.65 -3.12
CA ALA A 57 18.24 -19.47 -1.90
C ALA A 57 18.49 -18.09 -1.26
N GLN A 58 19.74 -17.63 -1.20
CA GLN A 58 20.08 -16.30 -0.68
C GLN A 58 19.46 -15.18 -1.51
N LYS A 59 19.48 -15.30 -2.84
CA LYS A 59 18.85 -14.30 -3.72
C LYS A 59 17.33 -14.26 -3.54
N GLU A 60 16.71 -15.42 -3.37
CA GLU A 60 15.27 -15.52 -3.14
C GLU A 60 14.88 -14.97 -1.77
N GLU A 61 15.69 -15.18 -0.74
CA GLU A 61 15.50 -14.62 0.59
C GLU A 61 15.54 -13.08 0.57
N VAL A 62 16.53 -12.48 -0.09
CA VAL A 62 16.60 -11.03 -0.28
C VAL A 62 15.40 -10.51 -1.06
N ARG A 63 14.96 -11.24 -2.09
CA ARG A 63 13.77 -10.89 -2.88
C ARG A 63 12.51 -10.89 -2.01
N ILE A 64 12.33 -11.88 -1.14
CA ILE A 64 11.18 -11.96 -0.23
C ILE A 64 11.20 -10.80 0.77
N GLN A 65 12.38 -10.45 1.31
CA GLN A 65 12.53 -9.31 2.21
C GLN A 65 12.14 -7.99 1.52
N LEU A 66 12.67 -7.74 0.32
CA LEU A 66 12.32 -6.55 -0.47
C LEU A 66 10.82 -6.48 -0.80
N GLN A 67 10.20 -7.61 -1.12
CA GLN A 67 8.75 -7.67 -1.36
C GLN A 67 7.93 -7.34 -0.11
N HIS A 68 8.41 -7.71 1.08
CA HIS A 68 7.76 -7.33 2.34
C HIS A 68 7.90 -5.83 2.61
N GLU A 69 9.10 -5.27 2.42
CA GLU A 69 9.33 -3.82 2.56
C GLU A 69 8.49 -3.00 1.56
N GLU A 70 8.40 -3.43 0.31
CA GLU A 70 7.54 -2.79 -0.70
C GLU A 70 6.05 -2.85 -0.31
N PHE A 71 5.61 -3.99 0.23
CA PHE A 71 4.24 -4.15 0.71
C PHE A 71 3.95 -3.26 1.93
N ASP A 72 4.87 -3.20 2.90
CA ASP A 72 4.74 -2.33 4.08
C ASP A 72 4.69 -0.85 3.67
N LEU A 73 5.56 -0.41 2.76
CA LEU A 73 5.55 0.96 2.23
C LEU A 73 4.25 1.30 1.50
N MET A 74 3.65 0.33 0.80
CA MET A 74 2.34 0.50 0.15
C MET A 74 1.22 0.64 1.19
N VAL A 75 1.28 -0.09 2.31
CA VAL A 75 0.34 0.07 3.43
C VAL A 75 0.49 1.45 4.06
N ASP A 76 1.72 1.87 4.38
CA ASP A 76 1.99 3.20 4.96
C ASP A 76 1.57 4.35 4.03
N ALA A 77 1.76 4.19 2.71
CA ALA A 77 1.32 5.18 1.73
C ALA A 77 -0.19 5.30 1.71
N ASN A 78 -0.92 4.18 1.78
CA ASN A 78 -2.38 4.16 1.75
C ASN A 78 -3.01 4.81 2.99
N ASP A 79 -2.29 4.87 4.12
CA ASP A 79 -2.67 5.64 5.31
C ASP A 79 -2.37 7.16 5.15
N LEU A 80 -1.44 7.54 4.28
CA LEU A 80 -1.16 8.96 3.95
C LEU A 80 -2.23 9.59 3.04
N ASP A 81 -2.99 8.79 2.29
CA ASP A 81 -4.10 9.22 1.42
C ASP A 81 -5.18 9.99 2.20
N GLU A 82 -5.39 9.65 3.48
CA GLU A 82 -6.32 10.35 4.39
C GLU A 82 -5.84 11.76 4.76
N VAL A 83 -4.54 12.06 4.62
CA VAL A 83 -3.94 13.35 4.97
C VAL A 83 -4.15 14.40 3.88
N GLU A 84 -4.27 14.00 2.61
CA GLU A 84 -4.56 14.91 1.49
C GLU A 84 -5.97 15.53 1.62
N GLU A 85 -6.93 14.79 2.19
CA GLU A 85 -8.29 15.28 2.48
C GLU A 85 -8.31 16.34 3.59
N PHE A 86 -7.43 16.24 4.59
CA PHE A 86 -7.34 17.21 5.69
C PHE A 86 -6.85 18.59 5.21
N ASN A 87 -6.01 18.62 4.18
CA ASN A 87 -5.48 19.84 3.58
C ASN A 87 -6.54 20.62 2.78
N ALA A 88 -7.34 19.93 1.96
CA ALA A 88 -8.42 20.56 1.18
C ALA A 88 -9.49 21.19 2.10
N ASN A 89 -9.85 20.50 3.18
CA ASN A 89 -10.79 21.02 4.19
C ASN A 89 -10.21 22.22 4.96
N SER A 90 -8.91 22.21 5.26
CA SER A 90 -8.24 23.36 5.91
C SER A 90 -8.26 24.62 5.04
N ILE A 91 -7.97 24.48 3.73
CA ILE A 91 -8.04 25.58 2.76
C ILE A 91 -9.48 26.11 2.62
N LEU A 92 -10.47 25.21 2.58
CA LEU A 92 -11.89 25.58 2.50
C LEU A 92 -12.34 26.39 3.72
N MET A 93 -11.98 25.96 4.93
CA MET A 93 -12.30 26.66 6.18
C MET A 93 -11.64 28.04 6.24
N ALA A 94 -10.39 28.16 5.80
CA ALA A 94 -9.69 29.44 5.72
C ALA A 94 -10.37 30.42 4.73
N ASN A 95 -10.80 29.93 3.56
CA ASN A 95 -11.51 30.73 2.58
C ASN A 95 -12.90 31.16 3.07
N LEU A 96 -13.62 30.29 3.78
CA LEU A 96 -14.92 30.61 4.36
C LEU A 96 -14.79 31.69 5.46
N GLN A 97 -13.78 31.57 6.32
CA GLN A 97 -13.46 32.57 7.33
C GLN A 97 -13.15 33.93 6.69
N GLN A 98 -12.33 33.94 5.63
CA GLN A 98 -11.99 35.15 4.89
C GLN A 98 -13.22 35.79 4.23
N ALA A 99 -14.08 35.01 3.56
CA ALA A 99 -15.31 35.50 2.95
C ALA A 99 -16.28 36.13 3.98
N SER A 100 -16.37 35.52 5.18
CA SER A 100 -17.18 36.05 6.29
C SER A 100 -16.64 37.38 6.83
N THR A 101 -15.31 37.51 6.95
CA THR A 101 -14.67 38.78 7.36
C THR A 101 -14.80 39.88 6.30
N LEU A 102 -14.66 39.52 5.01
CA LEU A 102 -14.78 40.45 3.89
C LEU A 102 -16.22 40.98 3.73
N GLY A 103 -17.22 40.14 3.98
CA GLY A 103 -18.64 40.54 3.97
C GLY A 103 -19.01 41.51 5.11
N THR A 104 -18.27 41.49 6.21
CA THR A 104 -18.50 42.39 7.35
C THR A 104 -17.77 43.73 7.15
N GLN A 105 -16.57 43.69 6.56
CA GLN A 105 -15.77 44.88 6.27
C GLN A 105 -16.34 45.71 5.12
N SER A 106 -16.88 45.09 4.06
CA SER A 106 -17.51 45.81 2.95
C SER A 106 -18.83 46.46 3.34
N ASN A 107 -19.63 45.80 4.18
CA ASN A 107 -20.90 46.35 4.66
C ASN A 107 -20.67 47.56 5.60
N MET A 108 -19.65 47.51 6.47
CA MET A 108 -19.25 48.66 7.30
C MET A 108 -18.64 49.80 6.48
N ALA A 109 -17.84 49.52 5.45
CA ALA A 109 -17.25 50.55 4.58
C ALA A 109 -18.31 51.30 3.75
N LEU A 110 -19.28 50.58 3.16
CA LEU A 110 -20.37 51.18 2.37
C LEU A 110 -21.30 52.05 3.22
N VAL A 111 -21.54 51.63 4.47
CA VAL A 111 -22.33 52.38 5.45
C VAL A 111 -21.62 53.71 5.76
N VAL A 112 -20.33 53.71 6.10
CA VAL A 112 -19.57 54.93 6.43
C VAL A 112 -19.49 55.91 5.25
N ASP A 113 -19.28 55.41 4.03
CA ASP A 113 -19.23 56.25 2.82
C ASP A 113 -20.60 56.87 2.46
N SER A 114 -21.71 56.20 2.78
CA SER A 114 -23.06 56.74 2.57
C SER A 114 -23.49 57.80 3.59
N TYR A 115 -22.94 57.80 4.81
CA TYR A 115 -23.27 58.80 5.85
C TYR A 115 -22.43 60.07 5.77
N ALA A 116 -21.24 60.02 5.18
CA ALA A 116 -20.35 61.19 5.02
C ALA A 116 -21.01 62.39 4.30
N PRO A 117 -21.77 62.23 3.19
CA PRO A 117 -22.45 63.36 2.55
C PRO A 117 -23.72 63.84 3.27
N MET A 118 -24.32 63.04 4.17
CA MET A 118 -25.51 63.45 4.94
C MET A 118 -25.17 64.32 6.15
N LEU A 119 -23.99 64.15 6.76
CA LEU A 119 -23.54 64.98 7.87
C LEU A 119 -23.08 66.38 7.43
N SER A 120 -22.53 66.51 6.21
CA SER A 120 -22.06 67.80 5.70
C SER A 120 -23.18 68.78 5.33
N LYS A 121 -24.40 68.30 5.05
CA LYS A 121 -25.54 69.18 4.71
C LYS A 121 -26.37 69.62 5.91
N ARG A 122 -25.99 69.21 7.13
CA ARG A 122 -26.75 69.50 8.35
C ARG A 122 -26.18 70.67 9.17
N PHE A 123 -25.13 71.34 8.70
CA PHE A 123 -24.46 72.45 9.41
C PHE A 123 -24.53 73.82 8.72
N ASP A 124 -25.27 73.97 7.62
CA ASP A 124 -25.33 75.25 6.86
C ASP A 124 -26.66 76.02 6.98
N HIS A 125 -27.51 75.71 7.97
CA HIS A 125 -28.69 76.53 8.23
C HIS A 125 -28.86 76.82 9.72
N GLU A 126 -29.03 78.12 10.01
CA GLU A 126 -29.35 78.76 11.29
C GLU A 126 -28.18 79.06 12.23
N LEU A 127 -27.53 80.21 12.00
CA LEU A 127 -27.37 81.25 13.03
C LEU A 127 -27.30 82.63 12.35
N ASP A 128 -28.44 83.13 11.92
CA ASP A 128 -28.67 84.57 11.78
C ASP A 128 -30.12 84.81 12.22
N ASP A 129 -30.32 85.11 13.51
CA ASP A 129 -31.07 86.30 13.90
C ASP A 129 -31.12 86.50 15.43
N LYS A 130 -31.24 87.79 15.76
CA LYS A 130 -31.91 88.40 16.93
C LYS A 130 -31.07 88.94 18.12
N PRO A 131 -31.59 89.96 18.86
CA PRO A 131 -31.43 91.38 18.49
C PRO A 131 -30.98 92.28 19.66
N THR A 132 -30.73 93.56 19.34
CA THR A 132 -30.74 94.79 20.15
C THR A 132 -30.60 94.73 21.68
N GLN A 133 -29.57 95.42 22.19
CA GLN A 133 -29.77 96.58 23.08
C GLN A 133 -28.74 97.66 22.78
#